data_AF-A0A4S4MKJ3-F1
#
_entry.id   AF-A0A4S4MKJ3-F1
#
_cell.length_a   1.000
_cell.length_b   1.000
_cell.length_c   1.000
_cell.angle_alpha   90.00
_cell.angle_beta   90.00
_cell.angle_gamma   90.00
#
_symmetry.space_group_name_H-M   'P 1'
#
loop_
_entity.id
_entity.type
_entity.pdbx_description
1 polymer ?
#
loop_
_entity_poly.entity_id
_entity_poly.type
_entity_poly.pdbx_seq_one_letter_code
_entity_poly.pdbx_strand_id
1 'polypeptide(L)'
;MNMHSYRNPVSTKKMTVQQIKSMVYRTGKAVPVIEHVHTLVPLGESETNQRFPVLEGILGVQDVIQECIVTHYNANGQMVSEIFLALQYRPEDPINIALQQLYAGSIWRGDIVAMKKGKRVLVTALKNGADVAAAKHAVDMFLRDTHPILLAVVGAQHIMPTFPSVLVV
;
A
#
# COMPACT_ATOMS: atom_id res chain seq x y z
N MET A 1 -2.95 -19.51 7.40
CA MET A 1 -3.26 -18.16 7.93
C MET A 1 -3.92 -17.39 6.79
N ASN A 2 -5.15 -16.91 6.94
CA ASN A 2 -5.84 -16.19 5.86
C ASN A 2 -5.24 -14.80 5.72
N MET A 3 -4.65 -14.52 4.57
CA MET A 3 -4.15 -13.20 4.25
C MET A 3 -5.33 -12.29 3.88
N HIS A 4 -5.41 -11.13 4.53
CA HIS A 4 -6.49 -10.18 4.28
C HIS A 4 -6.30 -9.51 2.91
N SER A 5 -7.39 -9.35 2.16
CA SER A 5 -7.43 -8.52 0.95
C SER A 5 -8.67 -7.63 0.99
N TYR A 6 -8.45 -6.35 0.76
CA TYR A 6 -9.49 -5.35 0.53
C TYR A 6 -10.00 -5.36 -0.91
N ARG A 7 -9.20 -5.90 -1.84
CA ARG A 7 -9.59 -6.04 -3.24
C ARG A 7 -10.55 -7.21 -3.42
N ASN A 8 -11.77 -6.90 -3.84
CA ASN A 8 -12.75 -7.91 -4.25
C ASN A 8 -12.84 -7.97 -5.78
N PRO A 9 -13.00 -9.18 -6.38
CA PRO A 9 -13.19 -9.31 -7.81
C PRO A 9 -14.34 -8.41 -8.32
N VAL A 10 -14.12 -7.73 -9.44
CA VAL A 10 -15.18 -6.94 -10.09
C VAL A 10 -16.22 -7.90 -10.66
N SER A 11 -17.43 -7.87 -10.12
CA SER A 11 -18.50 -8.83 -10.47
C SER A 11 -19.34 -8.41 -11.68
N THR A 12 -19.23 -7.17 -12.14
CA THR A 12 -19.98 -6.66 -13.29
C THR A 12 -19.26 -6.91 -14.62
N LYS A 13 -20.03 -7.25 -15.66
CA LYS A 13 -19.53 -7.39 -17.04
C LYS A 13 -19.24 -6.04 -17.71
N LYS A 14 -19.77 -4.94 -17.17
CA LYS A 14 -19.55 -3.58 -17.71
C LYS A 14 -18.61 -2.82 -16.78
N MET A 15 -17.38 -2.61 -17.24
CA MET A 15 -16.35 -1.87 -16.52
C MET A 15 -15.56 -0.97 -17.47
N THR A 16 -14.91 0.04 -16.91
CA THR A 16 -13.94 0.89 -17.60
C THR A 16 -12.57 0.74 -16.93
N VAL A 17 -11.50 1.06 -17.65
CA VAL A 17 -10.15 1.11 -17.08
C VAL A 17 -9.79 2.56 -16.83
N GLN A 18 -9.37 2.88 -15.61
CA GLN A 18 -8.85 4.19 -15.24
C GLN A 18 -7.42 4.07 -14.72
N GLN A 19 -6.61 5.09 -14.97
CA GLN A 19 -5.26 5.20 -14.44
C GLN A 19 -5.28 6.06 -13.18
N ILE A 20 -5.03 5.45 -12.01
CA ILE A 20 -5.07 6.15 -10.72
C ILE A 20 -3.65 6.45 -10.26
N LYS A 21 -3.36 7.75 -10.08
CA LYS A 21 -2.06 8.25 -9.59
C LYS A 21 -1.76 7.75 -8.18
N SER A 22 -0.65 7.04 -8.02
CA SER A 22 -0.13 6.42 -6.80
C SER A 22 1.32 6.85 -6.55
N MET A 23 1.82 6.53 -5.35
CA MET A 23 3.23 6.67 -5.00
C MET A 23 3.83 5.28 -4.83
N VAL A 24 4.97 5.03 -5.48
CA VAL A 24 5.63 3.73 -5.50
C VAL A 24 7.05 3.84 -4.97
N TYR A 25 7.37 3.01 -3.98
CA TYR A 25 8.71 2.82 -3.45
C TYR A 25 9.26 1.52 -4.04
N ARG A 26 10.04 1.66 -5.12
CA ARG A 26 10.67 0.51 -5.76
C ARG A 26 12.06 0.23 -5.18
N THR A 27 12.32 -1.04 -4.94
CA THR A 27 13.63 -1.58 -4.66
C THR A 27 14.62 -1.18 -5.75
N GLY A 28 15.81 -0.73 -5.36
CA GLY A 28 16.83 -0.21 -6.27
C GLY A 28 16.60 1.23 -6.76
N LYS A 29 15.52 1.90 -6.37
CA LYS A 29 15.33 3.35 -6.62
C LYS A 29 15.59 4.14 -5.35
N ALA A 30 16.32 5.24 -5.48
CA ALA A 30 16.70 6.09 -4.35
C ALA A 30 15.56 6.99 -3.83
N VAL A 31 14.53 7.21 -4.65
CA VAL A 31 13.41 8.09 -4.32
C VAL A 31 12.10 7.44 -4.78
N PRO A 32 10.97 7.71 -4.10
CA PRO A 32 9.67 7.23 -4.57
C PRO A 32 9.32 7.87 -5.91
N VAL A 33 8.60 7.11 -6.73
CA VAL A 33 8.13 7.55 -8.05
C VAL A 33 6.61 7.67 -8.02
N ILE A 34 6.09 8.66 -8.73
CA ILE A 34 4.66 8.78 -8.95
C ILE A 34 4.27 8.02 -10.21
N GLU A 35 3.38 7.07 -10.06
CA GLU A 35 2.96 6.20 -11.17
C GLU A 35 1.45 6.06 -11.25
N HIS A 36 0.97 5.43 -12.32
CA HIS A 36 -0.45 5.22 -12.55
C HIS A 36 -0.78 3.72 -12.44
N VAL A 37 -1.61 3.38 -11.47
CA VAL A 37 -2.16 2.03 -11.32
C VAL A 37 -3.39 1.89 -12.20
N HIS A 38 -3.33 0.98 -13.17
CA HIS A 38 -4.52 0.60 -13.93
C HIS A 38 -5.56 0.02 -12.97
N THR A 39 -6.76 0.57 -12.99
CA THR A 39 -7.83 0.26 -12.05
C THR A 39 -9.09 -0.04 -12.84
N LEU A 40 -9.66 -1.23 -12.63
CA LEU A 40 -10.95 -1.60 -13.19
C LEU A 40 -12.05 -0.91 -12.40
N VAL A 41 -12.86 -0.08 -13.05
CA VAL A 41 -13.93 0.69 -12.42
C VAL A 41 -15.28 0.16 -12.91
N PRO A 42 -16.11 -0.44 -12.03
CA PRO A 42 -17.40 -0.97 -12.41
C PRO A 42 -18.41 0.14 -12.77
N LEU A 43 -19.35 -0.16 -13.67
CA LEU A 43 -20.49 0.73 -13.98
C LEU A 43 -21.49 0.73 -12.82
N GLY A 44 -21.18 1.48 -11.75
CA GLY A 44 -21.97 1.56 -10.51
C GLY A 44 -21.18 1.07 -9.30
N GLU A 45 -20.43 1.98 -8.68
CA GLU A 45 -19.61 1.66 -7.50
C GLU A 45 -20.45 1.62 -6.22
N SER A 46 -20.20 0.60 -5.41
CA SER A 46 -20.78 0.43 -4.07
C SER A 46 -19.77 -0.22 -3.13
N GLU A 47 -20.12 -0.37 -1.85
CA GLU A 47 -19.26 -1.06 -0.88
C GLU A 47 -18.97 -2.52 -1.27
N THR A 48 -19.91 -3.18 -1.94
CA THR A 48 -19.79 -4.57 -2.41
C THR A 48 -19.35 -4.69 -3.87
N ASN A 49 -19.27 -3.57 -4.61
CA ASN A 49 -18.84 -3.51 -5.99
C ASN A 49 -17.85 -2.36 -6.17
N GLN A 50 -16.65 -2.54 -5.61
CA GLN A 50 -15.61 -1.53 -5.61
C GLN A 50 -14.75 -1.62 -6.86
N ARG A 51 -14.10 -0.51 -7.22
CA ARG A 51 -13.02 -0.54 -8.20
C ARG A 51 -11.85 -1.41 -7.74
N PHE A 52 -11.20 -2.07 -8.69
CA PHE A 52 -10.12 -3.03 -8.45
C PHE A 52 -8.79 -2.49 -9.01
N PRO A 53 -7.86 -2.01 -8.16
CA PRO A 53 -6.52 -1.65 -8.61
C PRO A 53 -5.74 -2.92 -8.98
N VAL A 54 -5.22 -2.95 -10.21
CA VAL A 54 -4.40 -4.05 -10.74
C VAL A 54 -2.95 -3.83 -10.27
N LEU A 55 -2.71 -4.13 -9.00
CA LEU A 55 -1.43 -3.91 -8.31
C LEU A 55 -0.31 -4.77 -8.90
N GLU A 56 -0.67 -5.92 -9.45
CA GLU A 56 0.21 -6.86 -10.14
C GLU A 56 0.91 -6.21 -11.34
N GLY A 57 0.29 -5.20 -11.96
CA GLY A 57 0.93 -4.43 -13.03
C GLY A 57 2.10 -3.55 -12.55
N ILE A 58 2.22 -3.31 -11.24
CA ILE A 58 3.30 -2.52 -10.63
C ILE A 58 4.25 -3.41 -9.82
N LEU A 59 3.69 -4.31 -9.00
CA LEU A 59 4.42 -5.17 -8.05
C LEU A 59 4.82 -6.53 -8.65
N GLY A 60 4.28 -6.92 -9.80
CA GLY A 60 4.43 -8.28 -10.32
C GLY A 60 3.52 -9.29 -9.62
N VAL A 61 3.70 -10.56 -9.95
CA VAL A 61 2.83 -11.68 -9.53
C VAL A 61 3.58 -12.81 -8.81
N GLN A 62 4.90 -12.70 -8.73
CA GLN A 62 5.79 -13.74 -8.22
C GLN A 62 5.68 -13.88 -6.71
N ASP A 63 5.55 -12.75 -6.03
CA ASP A 63 5.49 -12.67 -4.57
C ASP A 63 4.15 -12.14 -4.09
N VAL A 64 3.83 -12.56 -2.87
CA VAL A 64 2.59 -12.24 -2.17
C VAL A 64 2.43 -10.72 -1.98
N ILE A 65 1.27 -10.20 -2.41
CA ILE A 65 0.87 -8.81 -2.15
C ILE A 65 0.00 -8.78 -0.89
N GLN A 66 0.49 -8.13 0.17
CA GLN A 66 -0.25 -7.83 1.38
C GLN A 66 -0.86 -6.42 1.29
N GLU A 67 -2.03 -6.24 1.88
CA GLU A 67 -2.78 -4.99 1.79
C GLU A 67 -3.04 -4.42 3.19
N CYS A 68 -2.85 -3.11 3.34
CA CYS A 68 -3.01 -2.41 4.61
C CYS A 68 -3.74 -1.07 4.40
N ILE A 69 -4.62 -0.69 5.33
CA ILE A 69 -5.16 0.67 5.42
C ILE A 69 -4.51 1.36 6.61
N VAL A 70 -3.88 2.49 6.35
CA VAL A 70 -3.34 3.38 7.38
C VAL A 70 -4.25 4.60 7.52
N THR A 71 -4.84 4.76 8.70
CA THR A 71 -5.71 5.88 9.04
C THR A 71 -4.99 6.82 9.99
N HIS A 72 -4.94 8.10 9.65
CA HIS A 72 -4.30 9.15 10.45
C HIS A 72 -5.36 10.10 11.02
N TYR A 73 -5.30 10.31 12.33
CA TYR A 73 -6.13 11.25 13.08
C TYR A 73 -5.32 12.45 13.55
N ASN A 74 -5.94 13.64 13.59
CA ASN A 74 -5.33 14.80 14.21
C ASN A 74 -5.44 14.72 15.75
N ALA A 75 -4.80 15.67 16.45
CA ALA A 75 -4.84 15.77 17.91
C ALA A 75 -6.26 15.91 18.50
N ASN A 76 -7.26 16.29 17.70
CA ASN A 76 -8.66 16.40 18.11
C ASN A 76 -9.44 15.10 17.84
N GLY A 77 -8.79 14.02 17.43
CA GLY A 77 -9.41 12.74 17.10
C GLY A 77 -10.19 12.75 15.78
N GLN A 78 -9.99 13.75 14.92
CA GLN A 78 -10.63 13.80 13.60
C GLN A 78 -9.74 13.14 12.56
N MET A 79 -10.33 12.27 11.75
CA MET A 79 -9.63 11.60 10.67
C MET A 79 -9.17 12.60 9.61
N VAL A 80 -7.85 12.68 9.40
CA VAL A 80 -7.20 13.59 8.46
C VAL A 80 -7.02 12.92 7.09
N SER A 81 -6.60 11.65 7.10
CA SER A 81 -6.34 10.90 5.86
C SER A 81 -6.43 9.41 6.07
N GLU A 82 -6.81 8.70 5.01
CA GLU A 82 -6.72 7.25 4.91
C GLU A 82 -5.93 6.88 3.66
N ILE A 83 -4.92 6.03 3.82
CA ILE A 83 -4.03 5.59 2.76
C ILE A 83 -4.10 4.07 2.66
N PHE A 84 -4.37 3.59 1.45
CA PHE A 84 -4.26 2.18 1.10
C PHE A 84 -2.82 1.87 0.68
N LEU A 85 -2.22 0.89 1.33
CA LEU A 85 -0.90 0.36 1.03
C LEU A 85 -1.02 -1.04 0.43
N ALA A 86 -0.32 -1.27 -0.66
CA ALA A 86 -0.02 -2.59 -1.17
C ALA A 86 1.48 -2.85 -0.99
N LEU A 87 1.79 -4.00 -0.40
CA LEU A 87 3.09 -4.32 0.14
C LEU A 87 3.55 -5.64 -0.47
N GLN A 88 4.77 -5.70 -0.97
CA GLN A 88 5.37 -6.94 -1.39
C GLN A 88 6.75 -7.05 -0.73
N TYR A 89 6.85 -7.88 0.30
CA TYR A 89 8.11 -8.14 0.98
C TYR A 89 8.86 -9.27 0.29
N ARG A 90 10.13 -9.03 -0.03
CA ARG A 90 10.99 -9.98 -0.75
C ARG A 90 12.32 -10.12 0.02
N PRO A 91 12.56 -11.21 0.76
CA PRO A 91 13.72 -11.32 1.66
C PRO A 91 15.07 -11.29 0.92
N GLU A 92 15.10 -11.76 -0.32
CA GLU A 92 16.32 -11.82 -1.16
C GLU A 92 16.68 -10.48 -1.80
N ASP A 93 15.75 -9.53 -1.82
CA ASP A 93 15.97 -8.21 -2.39
C ASP A 93 16.90 -7.37 -1.51
N PRO A 94 17.64 -6.39 -2.07
CA PRO A 94 18.36 -5.43 -1.25
C PRO A 94 17.38 -4.57 -0.42
N ILE A 95 17.89 -3.98 0.67
CA ILE A 95 17.12 -3.02 1.47
C ILE A 95 16.64 -1.88 0.55
N ASN A 96 15.36 -1.55 0.65
CA ASN A 96 14.76 -0.50 -0.14
C ASN A 96 15.20 0.87 0.39
N ILE A 97 16.20 1.45 -0.28
CA ILE A 97 16.82 2.72 0.11
C ILE A 97 15.85 3.91 0.16
N ALA A 98 14.81 3.93 -0.67
CA ALA A 98 13.80 4.99 -0.62
C ALA A 98 12.96 4.90 0.66
N LEU A 99 12.68 3.70 1.15
CA LEU A 99 12.01 3.49 2.44
C LEU A 99 12.94 3.77 3.62
N GLN A 100 14.24 3.47 3.48
CA GLN A 100 15.25 3.83 4.49
C GLN A 100 15.42 5.34 4.66
N GLN A 101 15.21 6.13 3.59
CA GLN A 101 15.19 7.59 3.70
C GLN A 101 13.98 8.14 4.49
N LEU A 102 12.85 7.42 4.49
CA LEU A 102 11.70 7.78 5.33
C LEU A 102 11.94 7.38 6.79
N TYR A 103 12.38 6.13 6.99
CA TYR A 103 12.69 5.59 8.30
C TYR A 103 14.09 4.97 8.26
N ALA A 104 15.08 5.66 8.85
CA ALA A 104 16.50 5.26 8.79
C ALA A 104 16.77 3.84 9.33
N GLY A 105 15.97 3.39 10.29
CA GLY A 105 16.05 2.03 10.85
C GLY A 105 15.41 0.95 9.97
N SER A 106 14.76 1.32 8.86
CA SER A 106 14.05 0.37 8.00
C SER A 106 15.01 -0.65 7.40
N ILE A 107 14.67 -1.92 7.60
CA ILE A 107 15.28 -3.07 6.95
C ILE A 107 14.35 -3.67 5.89
N TRP A 108 13.34 -2.92 5.46
CA TRP A 108 12.36 -3.39 4.48
C TRP A 108 13.04 -3.77 3.17
N ARG A 109 12.68 -4.94 2.63
CA ARG A 109 13.14 -5.46 1.34
C ARG A 109 11.91 -5.73 0.48
N GLY A 110 11.91 -5.22 -0.74
CA GLY A 110 10.74 -5.25 -1.62
C GLY A 110 10.01 -3.90 -1.72
N ASP A 111 8.83 -3.92 -2.32
CA ASP A 111 8.17 -2.73 -2.87
C ASP A 111 6.90 -2.35 -2.11
N ILE A 112 6.58 -1.05 -2.11
CA ILE A 112 5.34 -0.50 -1.53
C ILE A 112 4.66 0.42 -2.53
N VAL A 113 3.36 0.23 -2.73
CA VAL A 113 2.47 1.15 -3.46
C VAL A 113 1.52 1.81 -2.47
N ALA A 114 1.53 3.13 -2.41
CA ALA A 114 0.60 3.93 -1.63
C ALA A 114 -0.42 4.65 -2.51
N MET A 115 -1.70 4.47 -2.20
CA MET A 115 -2.84 5.09 -2.87
C MET A 115 -3.75 5.74 -1.83
N LYS A 116 -4.49 6.78 -2.21
CA LYS A 116 -5.47 7.37 -1.29
C LYS A 116 -6.68 6.46 -1.16
N LYS A 117 -7.09 6.12 0.06
CA LYS A 117 -8.34 5.39 0.28
C LYS A 117 -9.54 6.27 -0.09
N GLY A 118 -10.50 5.72 -0.83
CA GLY A 118 -11.76 6.40 -1.11
C GLY A 118 -12.78 6.21 0.01
N LYS A 119 -13.66 7.20 0.23
CA LYS A 119 -14.75 7.10 1.22
C LYS A 119 -15.79 6.03 0.85
N ARG A 120 -16.11 5.89 -0.43
CA ARG A 120 -17.12 4.96 -0.97
C ARG A 120 -16.55 3.96 -1.99
N VAL A 121 -15.26 4.06 -2.25
CA VAL A 121 -14.54 3.28 -3.26
C VAL A 121 -13.22 2.84 -2.65
N LEU A 122 -12.60 1.78 -3.18
CA LEU A 122 -11.36 1.27 -2.60
C LEU A 122 -10.27 2.35 -2.63
N VAL A 123 -9.93 2.87 -3.81
CA VAL A 123 -8.83 3.84 -3.99
C VAL A 123 -9.20 5.05 -4.83
N THR A 124 -8.50 6.15 -4.62
CA THR A 124 -8.58 7.38 -5.43
C THR A 124 -7.17 7.93 -5.69
N ALA A 125 -7.06 8.86 -6.63
CA ALA A 125 -5.78 9.43 -7.04
C ALA A 125 -5.18 10.35 -5.97
N LEU A 126 -3.85 10.37 -5.86
CA LEU A 126 -3.10 11.41 -5.15
C LEU A 126 -3.13 12.72 -5.97
N LYS A 127 -4.00 13.66 -5.62
CA LYS A 127 -4.30 14.84 -6.46
C LYS A 127 -3.33 15.99 -6.27
N ASN A 128 -2.82 16.16 -5.05
CA ASN A 128 -2.05 17.35 -4.66
C ASN A 128 -0.90 17.00 -3.70
N GLY A 129 -0.11 18.02 -3.32
CA GLY A 129 1.02 17.84 -2.40
C GLY A 129 0.62 17.34 -1.01
N ALA A 130 -0.59 17.68 -0.53
CA ALA A 130 -1.08 17.20 0.76
C ALA A 130 -1.37 15.68 0.71
N ASP A 131 -1.98 15.17 -0.36
CA ASP A 131 -2.19 13.73 -0.56
C ASP A 131 -0.85 12.97 -0.61
N VAL A 132 0.14 13.54 -1.31
CA VAL A 132 1.50 12.99 -1.40
C VAL A 132 2.20 12.97 -0.04
N ALA A 133 2.07 14.03 0.75
CA ALA A 133 2.61 14.10 2.10
C ALA A 133 1.93 13.09 3.03
N ALA A 134 0.61 12.95 2.96
CA ALA A 134 -0.15 11.96 3.71
C ALA A 134 0.28 10.52 3.35
N ALA A 135 0.50 10.23 2.06
CA ALA A 135 0.99 8.94 1.61
C ALA A 135 2.41 8.62 2.16
N LYS A 136 3.33 9.60 2.14
CA LYS A 136 4.66 9.44 2.74
C LYS A 136 4.59 9.16 4.24
N HIS A 137 3.77 9.93 4.95
CA HIS A 137 3.59 9.78 6.38
C HIS A 137 3.00 8.41 6.74
N ALA A 138 1.98 7.96 6.00
CA ALA A 138 1.39 6.63 6.19
C ALA A 138 2.41 5.49 6.00
N VAL A 139 3.30 5.61 5.01
CA VAL A 139 4.37 4.64 4.80
C VAL A 139 5.40 4.67 5.92
N ASP A 140 5.83 5.85 6.37
CA ASP A 140 6.74 5.97 7.53
C ASP A 140 6.16 5.32 8.79
N MET A 141 4.89 5.61 9.10
CA MET A 141 4.20 5.01 10.25
C MET A 141 4.10 3.49 10.13
N PHE A 142 3.68 3.00 8.97
CA PHE A 142 3.63 1.56 8.71
C PHE A 142 5.00 0.89 8.92
N LEU A 143 6.08 1.50 8.42
CA LEU A 143 7.44 0.97 8.58
C LEU A 143 7.85 0.91 10.06
N ARG A 144 7.56 1.95 10.84
CA ARG A 144 7.89 2.02 12.27
C ARG A 144 7.15 0.95 13.06
N ASP A 145 5.85 0.81 12.86
CA ASP A 145 5.00 -0.09 13.62
C ASP A 145 5.23 -1.55 13.26
N THR A 146 5.60 -1.83 12.00
CA THR A 146 5.92 -3.20 11.55
C THR A 146 7.38 -3.58 11.69
N HIS A 147 8.25 -2.64 12.10
CA HIS A 147 9.67 -2.90 12.30
C HIS A 147 9.95 -4.05 13.30
N PRO A 148 9.29 -4.13 14.47
CA PRO A 148 9.49 -5.25 15.39
C PRO A 148 9.07 -6.60 14.79
N ILE A 149 8.01 -6.62 13.97
CA ILE A 149 7.54 -7.83 13.27
C ILE A 149 8.61 -8.31 12.29
N LEU A 150 9.19 -7.40 11.51
CA LEU A 150 10.30 -7.71 10.61
C LEU A 150 11.50 -8.25 11.37
N LEU A 151 11.94 -7.58 12.44
CA LEU A 151 13.08 -8.02 13.24
C LEU A 151 12.87 -9.43 13.84
N ALA A 152 11.64 -9.76 14.24
CA ALA A 152 11.32 -11.07 14.80
C ALA A 152 11.40 -12.22 13.76
N VAL A 153 11.24 -11.92 12.47
CA VAL A 153 11.34 -12.92 11.40
C VAL A 153 12.69 -12.91 10.68
N VAL A 154 13.47 -11.84 10.82
CA VAL A 154 14.81 -11.72 10.25
C VAL A 154 15.75 -12.72 10.94
N GLY A 155 16.05 -13.81 10.25
CA GLY A 155 16.86 -14.92 10.76
C GLY A 155 16.13 -16.26 10.84
N ALA A 156 14.79 -16.24 10.85
CA ALA A 156 13.98 -17.44 10.67
C ALA A 156 13.83 -17.70 9.16
N GLN A 157 14.73 -18.51 8.60
CA GLN A 157 14.67 -18.90 7.19
C GLN A 157 13.27 -19.42 6.84
N HIS A 158 12.70 -18.93 5.74
CA HIS A 158 11.40 -19.31 5.16
C HIS A 158 10.12 -18.82 5.86
N ILE A 159 10.17 -17.91 6.82
CA ILE A 159 8.94 -17.29 7.37
C ILE A 159 8.66 -15.97 6.66
N MET A 160 7.57 -15.94 5.89
CA MET A 160 7.05 -14.69 5.32
C MET A 160 6.38 -13.86 6.44
N PRO A 161 6.82 -12.62 6.71
CA PRO A 161 6.16 -11.77 7.70
C PRO A 161 4.71 -11.50 7.28
N THR A 162 3.80 -11.57 8.24
CA THR A 162 2.41 -11.13 8.06
C THR A 162 2.23 -9.78 8.76
N PHE A 163 1.77 -8.78 8.01
CA PHE A 163 1.58 -7.43 8.50
C PHE A 163 0.12 -7.16 8.87
N PRO A 164 -0.15 -6.20 9.78
CA PRO A 164 -1.51 -5.80 10.08
C PRO A 164 -2.21 -5.24 8.83
N SER A 165 -3.47 -5.61 8.63
CA SER A 165 -4.27 -5.07 7.53
C SER A 165 -4.85 -3.69 7.84
N VAL A 166 -4.94 -3.30 9.11
CA VAL A 166 -5.37 -1.95 9.54
C VAL A 166 -4.36 -1.39 10.52
N LEU A 167 -4.01 -0.12 10.33
CA LEU A 167 -3.16 0.64 11.22
C LEU A 167 -3.83 1.99 11.52
N VAL A 168 -4.00 2.30 12.79
CA VAL A 168 -4.62 3.55 13.26
C VAL A 168 -3.56 4.36 13.98
N VAL A 169 -3.36 5.60 13.53
CA VAL A 169 -2.34 6.53 14.03
C VAL A 169 -2.97 7.84 14.47
#